data_AF-A0A242BTJ0-F1
#
_entry.id   AF-A0A242BTJ0-F1
#
_cell.length_a   1.000
_cell.length_b   1.000
_cell.length_c   1.000
_cell.angle_alpha   90.00
_cell.angle_beta   90.00
_cell.angle_gamma   90.00
#
_symmetry.space_group_name_H-M   'P 1'
#
loop_
_entity.id
_entity.type
_entity.pdbx_description
1 polymer ?
#
loop_
_entity_poly.entity_id
_entity_poly.type
_entity_poly.pdbx_seq_one_letter_code
_entity_poly.pdbx_strand_id
1 'polypeptide(L)' 'MLYVGIDIAKHKHDLAVIDTEETIFVRHLQIENNQEGFTKLQMTLDNLQKTTGEDIQIALEDTGHYCFNILRFLRTQG' A
#
# COMPACT_ATOMS: atom_id res chain seq x y z
N MET A 1 9.80 -9.64 -6.42
CA MET A 1 9.56 -8.34 -5.76
C MET A 1 8.16 -7.88 -6.15
N LEU A 2 7.37 -7.39 -5.21
CA LEU A 2 6.08 -6.77 -5.46
C LEU A 2 6.20 -5.24 -5.37
N TYR A 3 5.54 -4.54 -6.29
CA TYR A 3 5.46 -3.09 -6.31
C TYR A 3 4.05 -2.64 -5.97
N VAL A 4 3.94 -1.80 -4.94
CA VAL A 4 2.69 -1.20 -4.49
C VAL A 4 2.71 0.26 -4.91
N GLY A 5 1.82 0.65 -5.82
CA GLY A 5 1.57 2.05 -6.14
C GLY A 5 0.37 2.54 -5.33
N ILE A 6 0.52 3.66 -4.61
CA ILE A 6 -0.56 4.28 -3.83
C ILE A 6 -0.82 5.71 -4.33
N ASP A 7 -2.01 5.93 -4.87
CA ASP A 7 -2.58 7.25 -5.15
C ASP A 7 -3.09 7.85 -3.82
N ILE A 8 -2.55 9.02 -3.48
CA ILE A 8 -2.76 9.67 -2.20
C ILE A 8 -3.83 10.77 -2.32
N ALA A 9 -4.94 10.63 -1.59
CA ALA A 9 -5.90 11.71 -1.38
C ALA A 9 -6.15 12.01 0.11
N LYS A 10 -6.86 13.12 0.36
CA LYS A 10 -7.13 13.63 1.71
C LYS A 10 -7.86 12.64 2.62
N HIS A 11 -8.89 11.99 2.09
CA HIS A 11 -9.81 11.14 2.87
C HIS A 11 -9.59 9.65 2.64
N LYS A 12 -9.05 9.28 1.49
CA LYS A 12 -8.84 7.90 1.08
C LYS A 12 -7.56 7.77 0.25
N HIS A 13 -7.07 6.55 0.14
CA HIS A 13 -6.00 6.19 -0.77
C HIS A 13 -6.44 5.02 -1.63
N ASP A 14 -6.05 5.03 -2.90
CA ASP A 14 -6.31 3.96 -3.84
C ASP A 14 -4.97 3.31 -4.21
N LEU A 15 -4.91 1.98 -4.27
CA LEU A 15 -3.66 1.28 -4.54
C LEU A 15 -3.82 0.08 -5.46
N ALA A 16 -2.72 -0.27 -6.09
CA ALA A 16 -2.55 -1.46 -6.90
C ALA A 16 -1.22 -2.16 -6.58
N VAL A 17 -1.17 -3.47 -6.80
CA VAL A 17 0.03 -4.29 -6.58
C VAL A 17 0.31 -5.14 -7.81
N ILE A 18 1.54 -5.02 -8.31
CA ILE A 18 2.06 -5.76 -9.47
C ILE A 18 3.44 -6.35 -9.18
N ASP A 19 3.91 -7.31 -9.98
CA ASP A 19 5.31 -7.75 -10.01
C ASP A 19 6.04 -7.28 -11.28
N THR A 20 7.29 -7.74 -11.45
CA THR A 20 8.11 -7.48 -12.66
C THR A 20 7.64 -8.22 -13.90
N GLU A 21 6.78 -9.24 -13.76
CA GLU A 21 6.22 -10.03 -14.86
C GLU A 21 4.85 -9.50 -15.29
N GLU A 22 4.48 -8.30 -14.83
CA GLU A 22 3.19 -7.64 -15.09
C GLU A 22 1.98 -8.41 -14.51
N THR A 23 2.22 -9.34 -13.58
CA THR A 23 1.15 -10.03 -12.85
C THR A 23 0.47 -9.04 -11.91
N ILE A 24 -0.86 -8.97 -11.99
CA ILE A 24 -1.67 -8.09 -11.13
C ILE A 24 -2.16 -8.90 -9.93
N PHE A 25 -1.64 -8.60 -8.74
CA PHE A 25 -2.07 -9.21 -7.48
C PHE A 25 -3.26 -8.47 -6.88
N VAL A 26 -3.23 -7.15 -6.97
CA VAL A 26 -4.33 -6.28 -6.54
C VAL A 26 -4.55 -5.25 -7.63
N ARG A 27 -5.67 -5.38 -8.35
CA ARG A 27 -6.03 -4.41 -9.40
C ARG A 27 -6.44 -3.07 -8.81
N HIS A 28 -7.17 -3.10 -7.70
CA HIS A 28 -7.64 -1.92 -7.00
C HIS A 28 -8.01 -2.28 -5.56
N LEU A 29 -7.45 -1.54 -4.60
CA LEU A 29 -7.87 -1.53 -3.22
C LEU A 29 -7.99 -0.09 -2.76
N GLN A 30 -9.14 0.25 -2.19
CA GLN A 30 -9.36 1.52 -1.53
C GLN A 30 -9.26 1.35 -0.02
N ILE A 31 -8.57 2.28 0.62
CA ILE A 31 -8.46 2.40 2.08
C ILE A 31 -8.81 3.83 2.50
N GLU A 32 -9.42 3.98 3.68
CA GLU A 32 -9.62 5.28 4.30
C GLU A 32 -8.30 5.82 4.86
N ASN A 33 -8.13 7.14 4.93
CA ASN A 33 -6.98 7.80 5.56
C ASN A 33 -7.14 7.81 7.09
N ASN A 34 -7.20 6.62 7.68
CA ASN A 34 -7.35 6.38 9.11
C ASN A 34 -6.73 5.03 9.51
N GLN A 35 -6.75 4.72 10.81
CA GLN A 35 -6.10 3.52 11.32
C GLN A 35 -6.73 2.20 10.82
N GLU A 36 -8.04 2.17 10.57
CA GLU A 36 -8.70 0.99 10.02
C GLU A 36 -8.22 0.72 8.58
N GLY A 37 -8.16 1.77 7.75
CA GLY A 37 -7.64 1.69 6.39
C GLY A 37 -6.17 1.24 6.36
N PHE A 38 -5.34 1.77 7.27
CA PHE A 38 -3.93 1.37 7.34
C PHE A 38 -3.75 -0.07 7.83
N THR A 39 -4.59 -0.53 8.75
CA THR A 39 -4.58 -1.93 9.20
C THR A 39 -4.96 -2.86 8.06
N LYS A 40 -5.99 -2.49 7.27
CA LYS A 40 -6.40 -3.22 6.07
C LYS A 40 -5.29 -3.30 5.02
N LEU A 41 -4.53 -2.20 4.84
CA LEU A 41 -3.34 -2.19 4.00
C LEU A 41 -2.30 -3.20 4.50
N GLN A 42 -1.91 -3.12 5.78
CA GLN A 42 -0.91 -4.02 6.36
C GLN A 42 -1.28 -5.49 6.20
N MET A 43 -2.52 -5.86 6.55
CA MET A 43 -3.00 -7.23 6.41
C MET A 43 -2.95 -7.72 4.96
N THR A 44 -3.23 -6.83 4.00
CA THR A 44 -3.15 -7.15 2.57
C THR A 44 -1.71 -7.43 2.16
N LEU A 45 -0.77 -6.55 2.53
CA LEU A 45 0.65 -6.69 2.20
C LEU A 45 1.26 -7.93 2.87
N ASP A 46 0.97 -8.17 4.15
CA ASP A 46 1.43 -9.35 4.89
C ASP A 46 0.96 -10.66 4.23
N ASN A 47 -0.29 -10.69 3.79
CA ASN A 47 -0.83 -11.86 3.11
C ASN A 47 -0.15 -12.09 1.76
N LEU A 48 0.07 -11.03 0.98
CA LEU A 48 0.80 -11.12 -0.30
C LEU A 48 2.23 -11.61 -0.10
N GLN A 49 2.95 -11.05 0.88
CA GLN A 49 4.31 -11.48 1.20
C GLN A 49 4.35 -12.95 1.65
N LYS A 50 3.40 -13.39 2.48
CA LYS A 50 3.30 -14.82 2.89
C LYS A 50 2.97 -15.76 1.75
N THR A 51 2.10 -15.36 0.82
CA THR A 51 1.65 -16.23 -0.28
C THR A 51 2.67 -16.29 -1.42
N THR A 52 3.37 -15.19 -1.68
CA THR A 52 4.33 -15.10 -2.80
C THR A 52 5.77 -15.38 -2.37
N GLY A 53 6.12 -15.11 -1.10
CA GLY A 53 7.50 -15.12 -0.62
C GLY A 53 8.32 -13.92 -1.10
N GLU A 54 7.69 -12.95 -1.76
CA GLU A 54 8.36 -11.81 -2.38
C GLU A 54 8.45 -10.60 -1.43
N ASP A 55 9.58 -9.89 -1.47
CA ASP A 55 9.71 -8.59 -0.82
C ASP A 55 8.78 -7.55 -1.45
N ILE A 56 8.44 -6.51 -0.68
CA ILE A 56 7.49 -5.46 -1.08
C ILE A 56 8.19 -4.11 -1.12
N GLN A 57 8.02 -3.39 -2.24
CA GLN A 57 8.42 -2.00 -2.39
C GLN A 57 7.18 -1.12 -2.61
N ILE A 58 7.05 -0.07 -1.80
CA ILE A 58 5.90 0.85 -1.84
C ILE A 58 6.34 2.19 -2.44
N ALA A 59 5.59 2.65 -3.45
CA ALA A 59 5.68 3.98 -4.02
C ALA A 59 4.40 4.77 -3.70
N LEU A 60 4.56 5.99 -3.21
CA LEU A 60 3.45 6.89 -2.89
C LEU A 60 3.44 8.05 -3.90
N GLU A 61 2.26 8.42 -4.37
CA GLU A 61 2.07 9.65 -5.11
C GLU A 61 2.33 10.87 -4.20
N ASP A 62 3.05 11.86 -4.73
CA ASP A 62 3.38 13.08 -4.01
C ASP A 62 2.21 14.08 -4.00
N THR A 63 1.20 13.78 -3.19
CA THR A 63 0.03 14.65 -2.99
C THR A 63 0.15 15.45 -1.68
N GLY A 64 1.21 16.25 -1.58
CA GLY A 64 1.45 17.14 -0.45
C GLY A 64 1.46 16.42 0.90
N HIS A 65 0.86 17.02 1.92
CA HIS A 65 0.95 16.50 3.30
C HIS A 65 0.00 15.32 3.61
N TYR A 66 -0.86 14.92 2.67
CA TYR A 66 -1.84 13.86 2.92
C TYR A 66 -1.19 12.48 3.10
N CYS A 67 0.04 12.29 2.63
CA CYS A 67 0.81 11.06 2.80
C CYS A 67 1.42 10.91 4.21
N PHE A 68 1.44 11.95 5.06
CA PHE A 68 2.20 11.93 6.31
C PHE A 68 1.71 10.86 7.30
N ASN A 69 0.39 10.65 7.39
CA ASN A 69 -0.18 9.66 8.31
C ASN A 69 0.17 8.24 7.89
N ILE A 70 -0.03 7.90 6.61
CA ILE A 70 0.30 6.58 6.07
C ILE A 70 1.81 6.34 6.07
N LEU A 71 2.63 7.35 5.76
CA LEU A 71 4.09 7.26 5.88
C LEU A 71 4.54 6.98 7.31
N ARG A 72 3.94 7.67 8.28
CA ARG A 72 4.23 7.42 9.70
C ARG A 72 3.86 6.00 10.09
N PHE A 73 2.68 5.53 9.66
CA PHE A 73 2.25 4.15 9.91
C PHE A 73 3.25 3.13 9.33
N LEU A 74 3.55 3.24 8.03
CA LEU A 74 4.45 2.32 7.32
C LEU A 74 5.88 2.29 7.89
N ARG A 75 6.37 3.41 8.44
CA ARG A 75 7.70 3.49 9.07
C ARG A 75 7.76 3.05 10.53
N THR A 76 6.62 3.03 11.24
CA THR A 76 6.57 2.67 12.67
C THR A 76 6.11 1.24 12.92
N GLN A 77 5.48 0.62 11.94
CA GLN A 77 5.10 -0.80 11.95
C GLN A 77 6.02 -1.67 11.08
N GLY A 78 7.03 -1.06 10.43
CA GLY A 78 8.08 -1.75 9.68
C GLY A 78 9.28 -2.13 10.54
#